data_AF-A0A1B9GXR9-F1
#
_entry.id   AF-A0A1B9GXR9-F1
#
_cell.length_a   1.000
_cell.length_b   1.000
_cell.length_c   1.000
_cell.angle_alpha   90.00
_cell.angle_beta   90.00
_cell.angle_gamma   90.00
#
_symmetry.space_group_name_H-M   'P 1'
#
loop_
_entity.id
_entity.type
_entity.pdbx_description
1 polymer ?
#
loop_
_entity_poly.entity_id
_entity_poly.type
_entity_poly.pdbx_seq_one_letter_code
_entity_poly.pdbx_strand_id
1 'polypeptide(L)'
;MFNHEVIGLRNKSFGLMIDLWCCLIQRDFNARTPIVYDYLSVIGGAMLDPSSVKVIVFAHSQGALILSAVVKLIEREAILQGVKHKVEMYTIGSAARSFGTRKYCGQEIHGGFGRVEHYSNEWDWVARTGVLSNIEASVGVHYIRKKQAGHLPLIHYFPDDRFLVSSPGSKLATYLKSVQNKRRARKARRQKAKHA
;
A
#
# COMPACT_ATOMS: atom_id res chain seq x y z
N MET A 1 2.50 -17.03 6.03
CA MET A 1 2.93 -15.68 5.60
C MET A 1 3.60 -15.84 4.26
N PHE A 2 3.73 -14.78 3.46
CA PHE A 2 4.48 -14.80 2.21
C PHE A 2 5.75 -15.66 2.35
N ASN A 3 6.09 -16.50 1.38
CA ASN A 3 7.34 -17.25 1.39
C ASN A 3 8.52 -16.31 1.04
N HIS A 4 8.46 -15.11 1.59
CA HIS A 4 9.25 -13.91 1.31
C HIS A 4 9.61 -13.31 2.67
N GLU A 5 10.78 -12.73 2.75
CA GLU A 5 11.22 -11.97 3.92
C GLU A 5 10.27 -10.79 4.17
N VAL A 6 9.81 -10.63 5.40
CA VAL A 6 8.88 -9.55 5.79
C VAL A 6 9.63 -8.58 6.69
N ILE A 7 9.97 -7.41 6.14
CA ILE A 7 10.59 -6.33 6.89
C ILE A 7 9.50 -5.36 7.34
N GLY A 8 9.29 -5.27 8.65
CA GLY A 8 8.36 -4.31 9.25
C GLY A 8 9.04 -2.97 9.47
N LEU A 9 8.71 -1.97 8.66
CA LEU A 9 9.18 -0.59 8.88
C LEU A 9 8.18 0.16 9.76
N ARG A 10 8.61 0.47 11.00
CA ARG A 10 7.78 1.16 11.98
C ARG A 10 8.22 2.61 12.13
N ASN A 11 7.31 3.53 11.87
CA ASN A 11 7.46 4.92 12.30
C ASN A 11 7.03 5.04 13.77
N LYS A 12 7.93 5.41 14.69
CA LYS A 12 7.57 5.71 16.10
C LYS A 12 6.71 6.98 16.10
N SER A 13 5.51 6.87 16.65
CA SER A 13 4.50 7.94 16.63
C SER A 13 4.05 8.26 18.07
N PHE A 14 3.95 9.56 18.41
CA PHE A 14 3.52 10.07 19.73
C PHE A 14 1.98 10.23 19.84
N GLY A 15 1.24 9.88 18.79
CA GLY A 15 -0.22 9.76 18.81
C GLY A 15 -0.82 9.93 17.41
N LEU A 16 -1.77 9.07 17.04
CA LEU A 16 -2.27 8.94 15.65
C LEU A 16 -2.75 10.26 15.02
N MET A 17 -3.39 11.13 15.80
CA MET A 17 -3.95 12.40 15.30
C MET A 17 -2.92 13.55 15.36
N ILE A 18 -2.07 13.60 16.39
CA ILE A 18 -1.04 14.65 16.53
C ILE A 18 0.05 14.47 15.48
N ASP A 19 0.44 13.22 15.20
CA ASP A 19 1.37 12.92 14.11
C ASP A 19 0.76 13.18 12.73
N LEU A 20 -0.55 12.96 12.54
CA LEU A 20 -1.22 13.24 11.28
C LEU A 20 -1.28 14.76 11.01
N TRP A 21 -1.57 15.58 12.03
CA TRP A 21 -1.53 17.04 11.93
C TRP A 21 -0.12 17.58 11.72
N CYS A 22 0.87 17.13 12.50
CA CYS A 22 2.26 17.52 12.29
C CYS A 22 2.79 17.07 10.92
N CYS A 23 2.32 15.94 10.38
CA CYS A 23 2.77 15.45 9.08
C CYS A 23 2.08 16.12 7.89
N LEU A 24 0.82 16.55 8.03
CA LEU A 24 0.17 17.45 7.07
C LEU A 24 0.87 18.81 7.04
N ILE A 25 1.31 19.32 8.20
CA ILE A 25 2.14 20.53 8.29
C ILE A 25 3.53 20.30 7.66
N GLN A 26 4.23 19.21 7.96
CA GLN A 26 5.51 18.87 7.30
C GLN A 26 5.38 18.68 5.78
N ARG A 27 4.25 18.14 5.31
CA ARG A 27 3.90 18.02 3.87
C ARG A 27 3.79 19.38 3.21
N ASP A 28 3.12 20.33 3.87
CA ASP A 28 2.88 21.68 3.32
C ASP A 28 4.13 22.58 3.44
N PHE A 29 5.10 22.25 4.32
CA PHE A 29 6.38 22.95 4.47
C PHE A 29 7.60 22.25 3.84
N ASN A 30 7.42 21.13 3.12
CA ASN A 30 8.48 20.41 2.40
C ASN A 30 9.70 19.99 3.26
N ALA A 31 9.49 19.73 4.54
CA ALA A 31 10.54 19.28 5.45
C ALA A 31 10.94 17.84 5.08
N ARG A 32 12.13 17.64 4.48
CA ARG A 32 12.68 16.31 4.18
C ARG A 32 12.94 15.59 5.50
N THR A 33 12.04 14.70 5.89
CA THR A 33 12.19 13.92 7.12
C THR A 33 13.22 12.80 6.87
N PRO A 34 14.20 12.61 7.79
CA PRO A 34 15.22 11.57 7.67
C PRO A 34 14.67 10.17 7.38
N ILE A 35 13.47 9.88 7.88
CA ILE A 35 12.77 8.60 7.71
C ILE A 35 12.54 8.21 6.24
N VAL A 36 12.45 9.19 5.33
CA VAL A 36 12.31 8.90 3.89
C VAL A 36 13.56 8.20 3.35
N TYR A 37 14.74 8.61 3.81
CA TYR A 37 16.01 8.00 3.39
C TYR A 37 16.20 6.60 4.00
N ASP A 38 15.74 6.39 5.23
CA ASP A 38 15.74 5.06 5.85
C ASP A 38 14.82 4.08 5.09
N TYR A 39 13.64 4.54 4.67
CA TYR A 39 12.74 3.71 3.86
C TYR A 39 13.33 3.47 2.45
N LEU A 40 13.99 4.48 1.87
CA LEU A 40 14.67 4.34 0.59
C LEU A 40 15.82 3.35 0.66
N SER A 41 16.63 3.35 1.73
CA SER A 41 17.76 2.42 1.85
C SER A 41 17.29 0.98 1.94
N VAL A 42 16.22 0.70 2.69
CA VAL A 42 15.64 -0.64 2.80
C VAL A 42 14.97 -1.08 1.49
N ILE A 43 14.12 -0.23 0.90
CA ILE A 43 13.41 -0.57 -0.34
C ILE A 43 14.40 -0.65 -1.51
N GLY A 44 15.30 0.31 -1.63
CA GLY A 44 16.34 0.36 -2.66
C GLY A 44 17.32 -0.80 -2.55
N GLY A 45 17.77 -1.13 -1.33
CA GLY A 45 18.60 -2.31 -1.08
C GLY A 45 17.89 -3.60 -1.52
N ALA A 46 16.62 -3.76 -1.15
CA ALA A 46 15.82 -4.89 -1.60
C ALA A 46 15.59 -4.90 -3.12
N MET A 47 15.48 -3.74 -3.79
CA MET A 47 15.32 -3.66 -5.25
C MET A 47 16.59 -4.08 -6.01
N LEU A 48 17.76 -3.73 -5.48
CA LEU A 48 19.06 -3.98 -6.10
C LEU A 48 19.61 -5.38 -5.82
N ASP A 49 19.10 -6.05 -4.80
CA ASP A 49 19.43 -7.45 -4.54
C ASP A 49 19.06 -8.32 -5.77
N PRO A 50 20.04 -9.00 -6.40
CA PRO A 50 19.78 -9.88 -7.53
C PRO A 50 18.95 -11.11 -7.14
N SER A 51 18.96 -11.52 -5.86
CA SER A 51 18.12 -12.61 -5.36
C SER A 51 16.65 -12.22 -5.23
N SER A 52 16.37 -10.90 -5.18
CA SER A 52 15.01 -10.39 -5.10
C SER A 52 14.37 -10.37 -6.50
N VAL A 53 13.40 -11.26 -6.68
CA VAL A 53 12.57 -11.27 -7.89
C VAL A 53 11.49 -10.20 -7.81
N LYS A 54 11.05 -9.84 -6.58
CA LYS A 54 9.90 -8.97 -6.35
C LYS A 54 9.95 -8.33 -4.97
N VAL A 55 9.62 -7.05 -4.90
CA VAL A 55 9.53 -6.28 -3.65
C VAL A 55 8.08 -5.83 -3.47
N ILE A 56 7.43 -6.26 -2.38
CA ILE A 56 6.02 -5.92 -2.10
C ILE A 56 5.98 -4.94 -0.93
N VAL A 57 5.46 -3.74 -1.16
CA VAL A 57 5.36 -2.69 -0.15
C VAL A 57 3.90 -2.43 0.20
N PHE A 58 3.57 -2.58 1.48
CA PHE A 58 2.27 -2.20 2.03
C PHE A 58 2.40 -0.89 2.79
N ALA A 59 1.50 0.05 2.52
CA ALA A 59 1.45 1.32 3.23
C ALA A 59 0.02 1.66 3.65
N HIS A 60 -0.13 2.22 4.84
CA HIS A 60 -1.42 2.65 5.36
C HIS A 60 -1.34 4.10 5.82
N SER A 61 -2.41 4.89 5.61
CA SER A 61 -2.51 6.25 6.13
C SER A 61 -1.31 7.14 5.75
N GLN A 62 -0.64 7.73 6.75
CA GLN A 62 0.58 8.52 6.66
C GLN A 62 1.75 7.75 6.04
N GLY A 63 1.84 6.43 6.25
CA GLY A 63 2.88 5.60 5.63
C GLY A 63 2.83 5.67 4.11
N ALA A 64 1.64 5.90 3.53
CA ALA A 64 1.49 6.10 2.09
C ALA A 64 2.08 7.44 1.63
N LEU A 65 2.02 8.48 2.47
CA LEU A 65 2.65 9.78 2.18
C LEU A 65 4.18 9.65 2.17
N ILE A 66 4.76 8.97 3.17
CA ILE A 66 6.21 8.68 3.22
C ILE A 66 6.61 7.87 1.99
N LEU A 67 5.86 6.81 1.67
CA LEU A 67 6.12 5.98 0.50
C LEU A 67 6.07 6.81 -0.80
N SER A 68 5.13 7.76 -0.94
CA SER A 68 5.06 8.62 -2.11
C SER A 68 6.32 9.50 -2.30
N ALA A 69 6.96 9.92 -1.20
CA ALA A 69 8.23 10.64 -1.25
C ALA A 69 9.38 9.70 -1.66
N VAL A 70 9.41 8.48 -1.11
CA VAL A 70 10.40 7.45 -1.51
C VAL A 70 10.28 7.12 -3.00
N VAL A 71 9.06 6.97 -3.51
CA VAL A 71 8.79 6.73 -4.93
C VAL A 71 9.37 7.85 -5.82
N LYS A 72 9.24 9.11 -5.40
CA LYS A 72 9.86 10.23 -6.13
C LYS A 72 11.39 10.17 -6.13
N LEU A 73 12.01 9.65 -5.07
CA LEU A 73 13.46 9.44 -5.02
C LEU A 73 13.88 8.25 -5.90
N ILE A 74 13.15 7.14 -5.86
CA ILE A 74 13.34 6.00 -6.77
C ILE A 74 13.26 6.44 -8.23
N GLU A 75 12.35 7.36 -8.55
CA GLU A 75 12.23 7.94 -9.88
C GLU A 75 13.27 9.02 -10.21
N ARG A 76 14.09 9.48 -9.27
CA ARG A 76 15.20 10.39 -9.58
C ARG A 76 16.51 9.65 -9.78
N GLU A 77 16.66 8.50 -9.13
CA GLU A 77 17.87 7.70 -9.18
C GLU A 77 17.86 6.72 -10.36
N ALA A 78 18.77 6.90 -11.31
CA ALA A 78 18.78 6.13 -12.56
C ALA A 78 18.89 4.60 -12.34
N ILE A 79 19.67 4.20 -11.34
CA ILE A 79 19.87 2.79 -10.98
C ILE A 79 18.54 2.19 -10.50
N LEU A 80 17.87 2.84 -9.55
CA LEU A 80 16.58 2.38 -9.01
C LEU A 80 15.46 2.45 -10.04
N GLN A 81 15.48 3.45 -10.93
CA GLN A 81 14.56 3.54 -12.06
C GLN A 81 14.63 2.30 -12.96
N GLY A 82 15.80 1.72 -13.18
CA GLY A 82 15.97 0.53 -14.02
C GLY A 82 15.29 -0.72 -13.44
N VAL A 83 15.21 -0.81 -12.11
CA VAL A 83 14.67 -1.98 -11.39
C VAL A 83 13.29 -1.76 -10.76
N LYS A 84 12.69 -0.58 -10.94
CA LYS A 84 11.39 -0.24 -10.31
C LYS A 84 10.22 -1.14 -10.73
N HIS A 85 10.33 -1.82 -11.87
CA HIS A 85 9.36 -2.82 -12.32
C HIS A 85 9.23 -4.02 -11.37
N LYS A 86 10.23 -4.27 -10.51
CA LYS A 86 10.18 -5.31 -9.46
C LYS A 86 9.25 -4.96 -8.29
N VAL A 87 8.88 -3.68 -8.15
CA VAL A 87 8.17 -3.19 -6.96
C VAL A 87 6.65 -3.22 -7.19
N GLU A 88 5.94 -3.82 -6.25
CA GLU A 88 4.48 -3.79 -6.15
C GLU A 88 4.06 -3.00 -4.89
N MET A 89 3.15 -2.06 -5.06
CA MET A 89 2.71 -1.16 -4.00
C MET A 89 1.21 -1.33 -3.72
N TYR A 90 0.89 -1.53 -2.45
CA TYR A 90 -0.49 -1.66 -1.97
C TYR A 90 -0.73 -0.64 -0.87
N THR A 91 -1.57 0.35 -1.14
CA THR A 91 -1.86 1.41 -0.16
C THR A 91 -3.28 1.33 0.35
N ILE A 92 -3.48 1.60 1.64
CA ILE A 92 -4.78 1.50 2.31
C ILE A 92 -5.04 2.83 3.04
N GLY A 93 -6.16 3.50 2.76
CA GLY A 93 -6.53 4.78 3.38
C GLY A 93 -5.46 5.86 3.18
N SER A 94 -4.90 5.96 1.96
CA SER A 94 -3.69 6.72 1.69
C SER A 94 -3.85 8.24 1.89
N ALA A 95 -2.96 8.83 2.68
CA ALA A 95 -2.83 10.28 2.85
C ALA A 95 -2.07 10.98 1.69
N ALA A 96 -1.38 10.22 0.83
CA ALA A 96 -0.64 10.79 -0.29
C ALA A 96 -1.58 11.24 -1.41
N ARG A 97 -1.33 12.43 -1.96
CA ARG A 97 -2.11 13.00 -3.08
C ARG A 97 -1.62 12.56 -4.45
N SER A 98 -0.38 12.11 -4.57
CA SER A 98 0.17 11.60 -5.81
C SER A 98 1.19 10.51 -5.53
N PHE A 99 1.32 9.59 -6.48
CA PHE A 99 2.32 8.53 -6.46
C PHE A 99 2.98 8.50 -7.83
N GLY A 100 4.31 8.53 -7.84
CA GLY A 100 5.13 8.40 -9.03
C GLY A 100 4.82 9.38 -10.15
N THR A 101 5.50 9.17 -11.26
CA THR A 101 5.30 9.87 -12.52
C THR A 101 4.39 9.02 -13.38
N ARG A 102 3.29 9.60 -13.87
CA ARG A 102 2.40 8.90 -14.80
C ARG A 102 3.16 8.55 -16.07
N LYS A 103 3.42 7.26 -16.25
CA LYS A 103 3.86 6.66 -17.52
C LYS A 103 2.88 5.56 -17.87
N TYR A 104 2.42 5.58 -19.11
CA TYR A 104 1.57 4.54 -19.67
C TYR A 104 2.41 3.30 -19.96
N CYS A 105 1.94 2.13 -19.52
CA CYS A 105 2.50 0.84 -19.91
C CYS A 105 1.34 -0.01 -20.45
N GLY A 106 1.12 0.04 -21.76
CA GLY A 106 -0.11 -0.48 -22.36
C GLY A 106 -1.33 0.35 -21.93
N GLN A 107 -2.38 -0.32 -21.45
CA GLN A 107 -3.61 0.33 -20.96
C GLN A 107 -3.55 0.73 -19.48
N GLU A 108 -2.53 0.29 -18.73
CA GLU A 108 -2.43 0.54 -17.29
C GLU A 108 -1.43 1.65 -16.96
N ILE A 109 -1.78 2.49 -15.97
CA ILE A 109 -0.95 3.60 -15.52
C ILE A 109 -0.25 3.19 -14.22
N HIS A 110 0.85 2.44 -14.31
CA HIS A 110 1.64 2.06 -13.13
C HIS A 110 2.94 2.86 -12.99
N GLY A 111 3.21 3.81 -13.89
CA GLY A 111 4.44 4.62 -13.80
C GLY A 111 5.74 3.82 -14.01
N GLY A 112 5.65 2.61 -14.56
CA GLY A 112 6.76 1.65 -14.72
C GLY A 112 7.03 0.78 -13.50
N PHE A 113 6.23 0.90 -12.43
CA PHE A 113 6.22 -0.05 -11.33
C PHE A 113 5.50 -1.34 -11.72
N GLY A 114 5.80 -2.45 -11.04
CA GLY A 114 5.22 -3.75 -11.37
C GLY A 114 3.71 -3.81 -11.13
N ARG A 115 3.23 -3.15 -10.07
CA ARG A 115 1.81 -3.00 -9.76
C ARG A 115 1.58 -1.92 -8.72
N VAL A 116 0.52 -1.13 -8.88
CA VAL A 116 0.11 -0.14 -7.88
C VAL A 116 -1.39 -0.24 -7.66
N GLU A 117 -1.81 -0.55 -6.42
CA GLU A 117 -3.22 -0.66 -6.03
C GLU A 117 -3.50 0.21 -4.79
N HIS A 118 -4.55 1.03 -4.85
CA HIS A 118 -5.00 1.92 -3.78
C HIS A 118 -6.37 1.49 -3.26
N TYR A 119 -6.51 1.33 -1.95
CA TYR A 119 -7.76 0.97 -1.29
C TYR A 119 -8.23 2.08 -0.37
N SER A 120 -9.44 2.57 -0.56
CA SER A 120 -9.97 3.69 0.23
C SER A 120 -11.45 3.52 0.53
N ASN A 121 -11.87 3.94 1.72
CA ASN A 121 -13.29 4.13 2.03
C ASN A 121 -13.69 5.53 1.57
N GLU A 122 -14.86 5.65 0.94
CA GLU A 122 -15.32 6.93 0.36
C GLU A 122 -15.44 8.04 1.40
N TRP A 123 -15.80 7.72 2.65
CA TRP A 123 -15.93 8.68 3.75
C TRP A 123 -14.72 8.67 4.70
N ASP A 124 -13.62 8.01 4.35
CA ASP A 124 -12.36 8.18 5.08
C ASP A 124 -11.79 9.57 4.82
N TRP A 125 -11.76 10.41 5.87
CA TRP A 125 -11.28 11.77 5.79
C TRP A 125 -9.80 11.87 5.35
N VAL A 126 -8.96 10.91 5.75
CA VAL A 126 -7.53 10.89 5.36
C VAL A 126 -7.40 10.55 3.88
N ALA A 127 -8.15 9.55 3.41
CA ALA A 127 -8.16 9.22 1.99
C ALA A 127 -8.75 10.37 1.15
N ARG A 128 -9.80 11.04 1.64
CA ARG A 128 -10.44 12.20 1.01
C ARG A 128 -9.53 13.42 0.88
N THR A 129 -8.66 13.65 1.85
CA THR A 129 -7.65 14.73 1.80
C THR A 129 -6.36 14.30 1.08
N GLY A 130 -6.15 12.99 0.94
CA GLY A 130 -5.05 12.35 0.24
C GLY A 130 -5.45 11.83 -1.14
N VAL A 131 -5.41 10.51 -1.30
CA VAL A 131 -5.47 9.85 -2.62
C VAL A 131 -6.79 10.09 -3.36
N LEU A 132 -7.91 10.20 -2.66
CA LEU A 132 -9.22 10.45 -3.27
C LEU A 132 -9.38 11.90 -3.73
N SER A 133 -8.60 12.85 -3.18
CA SER A 133 -8.62 14.25 -3.65
C SER A 133 -8.01 14.42 -5.03
N ASN A 134 -7.21 13.45 -5.48
CA ASN A 134 -6.41 13.57 -6.69
C ASN A 134 -6.14 12.20 -7.35
N ILE A 135 -7.23 11.47 -7.58
CA ILE A 135 -7.22 10.15 -8.25
C ILE A 135 -6.59 10.28 -9.64
N GLU A 136 -6.86 11.39 -10.34
CA GLU A 136 -6.32 11.68 -11.66
C GLU A 136 -4.83 12.05 -11.69
N ALA A 137 -4.17 12.24 -10.56
CA ALA A 137 -2.71 12.43 -10.53
C ALA A 137 -1.96 11.25 -9.89
N SER A 138 -2.67 10.28 -9.31
CA SER A 138 -2.05 9.07 -8.75
C SER A 138 -1.87 8.02 -9.85
N VAL A 139 -0.73 7.32 -9.85
CA VAL A 139 -0.55 6.10 -10.65
C VAL A 139 -1.22 4.92 -9.93
N GLY A 140 -1.72 3.94 -10.67
CA GLY A 140 -2.27 2.70 -10.15
C GLY A 140 -3.79 2.59 -10.25
N VAL A 141 -4.30 1.45 -9.80
CA VAL A 141 -5.74 1.15 -9.79
C VAL A 141 -6.33 1.56 -8.45
N HIS A 142 -7.44 2.29 -8.48
CA HIS A 142 -8.15 2.75 -7.28
C HIS A 142 -9.37 1.90 -7.01
N TYR A 143 -9.38 1.27 -5.84
CA TYR A 143 -10.52 0.53 -5.30
C TYR A 143 -11.15 1.35 -4.18
N ILE A 144 -12.38 1.79 -4.40
CA ILE A 144 -13.10 2.68 -3.50
C ILE A 144 -14.33 1.98 -2.94
N ARG A 145 -14.43 1.89 -1.61
CA ARG A 145 -15.62 1.39 -0.93
C ARG A 145 -16.64 2.51 -0.82
N LYS A 146 -17.70 2.41 -1.62
CA LYS A 146 -18.80 3.40 -1.61
C LYS A 146 -19.60 3.35 -0.30
N LYS A 147 -20.04 4.53 0.16
CA LYS A 147 -20.88 4.73 1.36
C LYS A 147 -20.33 4.09 2.64
N GLN A 148 -19.02 4.11 2.81
CA GLN A 148 -18.35 3.51 3.97
C GLN A 148 -17.35 4.50 4.56
N ALA A 149 -17.26 4.50 5.88
CA ALA A 149 -16.35 5.32 6.67
C ALA A 149 -15.33 4.43 7.41
N GLY A 150 -14.41 5.10 8.10
CA GLY A 150 -13.41 4.43 8.94
C GLY A 150 -12.06 4.31 8.25
N HIS A 151 -11.02 4.44 9.06
CA HIS A 151 -9.65 4.65 8.59
C HIS A 151 -8.68 3.57 9.07
N LEU A 152 -8.87 3.03 10.28
CA LEU A 152 -8.02 1.98 10.85
C LEU A 152 -7.95 0.74 9.95
N PRO A 153 -6.73 0.25 9.63
CA PRO A 153 -6.55 -0.83 8.66
C PRO A 153 -7.23 -2.10 9.17
N LEU A 154 -6.94 -2.52 10.40
CA LEU A 154 -7.45 -3.77 10.98
C LEU A 154 -8.98 -3.79 11.13
N ILE A 155 -9.57 -2.66 11.53
CA ILE A 155 -10.98 -2.59 11.93
C ILE A 155 -11.88 -2.11 10.80
N HIS A 156 -11.39 -1.45 9.76
CA HIS A 156 -12.24 -0.93 8.67
C HIS A 156 -11.90 -1.47 7.29
N TYR A 157 -10.65 -1.93 7.10
CA TYR A 157 -10.22 -2.54 5.84
C TYR A 157 -10.11 -4.07 5.93
N PHE A 158 -9.87 -4.61 7.12
CA PHE A 158 -9.81 -6.06 7.40
C PHE A 158 -10.96 -6.70 8.24
N PRO A 159 -11.98 -6.01 8.79
CA PRO A 159 -12.91 -6.63 9.76
C PRO A 159 -13.87 -7.63 9.11
N ASP A 160 -14.13 -7.41 7.83
CA ASP A 160 -14.94 -8.21 6.94
C ASP A 160 -14.15 -8.18 5.65
N ASP A 161 -13.36 -9.22 5.43
CA ASP A 161 -12.54 -9.51 4.25
C ASP A 161 -13.13 -9.03 2.90
N ARG A 162 -14.45 -8.85 2.83
CA ARG A 162 -15.29 -8.44 1.71
C ARG A 162 -14.80 -7.22 0.92
N PHE A 163 -14.24 -6.16 1.52
CA PHE A 163 -13.85 -4.99 0.71
C PHE A 163 -12.60 -5.23 -0.14
N LEU A 164 -11.51 -5.67 0.47
CA LEU A 164 -10.30 -6.02 -0.29
C LEU A 164 -10.56 -7.20 -1.22
N VAL A 165 -11.45 -8.14 -0.85
CA VAL A 165 -11.86 -9.30 -1.64
C VAL A 165 -12.79 -8.95 -2.83
N SER A 166 -13.61 -7.91 -2.74
CA SER A 166 -14.60 -7.58 -3.77
C SER A 166 -14.03 -6.85 -4.98
N SER A 167 -12.77 -6.41 -4.93
CA SER A 167 -12.09 -5.68 -6.00
C SER A 167 -11.83 -6.57 -7.24
N PRO A 168 -12.54 -6.39 -8.36
CA PRO A 168 -12.30 -7.15 -9.58
C PRO A 168 -10.90 -6.83 -10.14
N GLY A 169 -10.17 -7.84 -10.60
CA GLY A 169 -8.82 -7.68 -11.17
C GLY A 169 -7.70 -7.39 -10.16
N SER A 170 -8.02 -7.18 -8.88
CA SER A 170 -7.00 -6.93 -7.85
C SER A 170 -6.24 -8.21 -7.51
N LYS A 171 -4.91 -8.10 -7.49
CA LYS A 171 -4.04 -9.20 -7.11
C LYS A 171 -4.12 -9.49 -5.61
N LEU A 172 -4.17 -8.44 -4.79
CA LEU A 172 -4.32 -8.60 -3.34
C LEU A 172 -5.69 -9.20 -2.99
N ALA A 173 -6.76 -8.79 -3.67
CA ALA A 173 -8.09 -9.38 -3.51
C ALA A 173 -8.10 -10.89 -3.76
N THR A 174 -7.49 -11.29 -4.87
CA THR A 174 -7.39 -12.69 -5.30
C THR A 174 -6.58 -13.51 -4.30
N TYR A 175 -5.48 -12.95 -3.80
CA TYR A 175 -4.67 -13.58 -2.77
C TYR A 175 -5.45 -13.77 -1.46
N LEU A 176 -6.12 -12.73 -0.96
CA LEU A 176 -6.89 -12.79 0.28
C LEU A 176 -8.03 -13.81 0.20
N LYS A 177 -8.75 -13.89 -0.93
CA LYS A 177 -9.72 -14.96 -1.22
C LYS A 177 -9.12 -16.34 -1.05
N SER A 178 -7.96 -16.58 -1.66
CA SER A 178 -7.30 -17.90 -1.62
C SER A 178 -6.93 -18.32 -0.19
N VAL A 179 -6.47 -17.36 0.63
CA VAL A 179 -6.09 -17.60 2.03
C VAL A 179 -7.33 -17.90 2.87
N GLN A 180 -8.43 -17.17 2.67
CA GLN A 180 -9.70 -17.44 3.36
C GLN A 180 -10.24 -18.82 3.03
N ASN A 181 -10.24 -19.21 1.76
CA ASN A 181 -10.69 -20.53 1.34
C ASN A 181 -9.88 -21.65 2.01
N LYS A 182 -8.55 -21.49 2.07
CA LYS A 182 -7.67 -22.44 2.79
C LYS A 182 -7.97 -22.49 4.30
N ARG A 183 -8.22 -21.34 4.94
CA ARG A 183 -8.58 -21.26 6.37
C ARG A 183 -9.93 -21.94 6.64
N ARG A 184 -10.94 -21.69 5.81
CA ARG A 184 -12.27 -22.32 5.89
C ARG A 184 -12.17 -23.83 5.72
N ALA A 185 -11.43 -24.31 4.71
CA ALA A 185 -11.19 -25.73 4.50
C ALA A 185 -10.50 -26.41 5.70
N ARG A 186 -9.51 -25.75 6.31
CA ARG A 186 -8.86 -26.25 7.54
C ARG A 186 -9.82 -26.31 8.73
N LYS A 187 -10.66 -25.29 8.91
CA LYS A 187 -11.66 -25.25 10.00
C LYS A 187 -12.71 -26.36 9.81
N ALA A 188 -13.20 -26.56 8.60
CA ALA A 188 -14.14 -27.63 8.26
C ALA A 188 -13.54 -29.03 8.50
N ARG A 189 -12.27 -29.26 8.12
CA ARG A 189 -11.55 -30.50 8.42
C ARG A 189 -11.42 -30.76 9.93
N ARG A 190 -11.08 -29.71 10.71
CA ARG A 190 -10.99 -29.79 12.17
C ARG A 190 -12.34 -30.05 12.85
N GLN A 191 -13.44 -29.53 12.31
CA GLN A 191 -14.78 -29.83 12.83
C GLN A 191 -15.20 -31.27 12.50
N LYS A 192 -14.95 -31.76 11.29
CA LYS A 192 -15.21 -33.16 10.92
C LYS A 192 -14.43 -34.15 11.79
N ALA A 193 -13.17 -33.85 12.10
CA ALA A 193 -12.33 -34.69 12.98
C ALA A 193 -12.69 -34.63 14.48
N LYS A 194 -13.60 -33.74 14.90
CA LYS A 194 -14.11 -33.66 16.28
C LYS A 194 -15.45 -34.37 16.47
N HIS A 195 -16.09 -34.77 15.36
CA HIS A 195 -17.39 -35.44 15.32
C HIS A 195 -17.31 -36.84 14.69
N ALA A 196 -16.08 -37.34 14.49
CA ALA A 196 -15.76 -38.71 14.11
C ALA A 196 -14.96 -39.32 15.26
#